data_AF-A0A3A4VMW6-F1
#
_entry.id   AF-A0A3A4VMW6-F1
#
_cell.length_a   1.000
_cell.length_b   1.000
_cell.length_c   1.000
_cell.angle_alpha   90.00
_cell.angle_beta   90.00
_cell.angle_gamma   90.00
#
_symmetry.space_group_name_H-M   'P 1'
#
loop_
_entity.id
_entity.type
_entity.pdbx_description
1 polymer ?
#
loop_
_entity_poly.entity_id
_entity_poly.type
_entity_poly.pdbx_seq_one_letter_code
_entity_poly.pdbx_strand_id
1 'polypeptide(L)'
;MHITAELNYLRLAPRKVRLIADAIRGKRVPDAERTLQFLGRRAALPVAKLLRSAVANARHNFQISDPATLTITEIRVDQGPMLKRIQPRAMGRAFRIRKKTSHIRIVLEASKAPARRAKAKSDIAVVTEADSRADAAAGSRGRDERPGTPSRPTSRQPFTRRIFRRKAI
;
A
#
# COMPACT_ATOMS: atom_id res chain seq x y z
N MET A 1 21.96 -15.78 10.18
CA MET A 1 22.02 -15.16 11.54
C MET A 1 20.83 -14.25 11.68
N HIS A 2 20.08 -14.32 12.79
CA HIS A 2 18.79 -13.64 12.91
C HIS A 2 18.86 -12.48 13.93
N ILE A 3 18.56 -11.26 13.47
CA ILE A 3 18.36 -10.09 14.33
C ILE A 3 16.86 -9.87 14.48
N THR A 4 16.37 -9.95 15.71
CA THR A 4 14.94 -9.81 16.02
C THR A 4 14.62 -8.46 16.64
N ALA A 5 13.48 -7.88 16.27
CA ALA A 5 12.90 -6.72 16.94
C ALA A 5 11.38 -6.88 17.06
N GLU A 6 10.83 -6.48 18.19
CA GLU A 6 9.40 -6.66 18.50
C GLU A 6 8.75 -5.35 18.95
N LEU A 7 7.49 -5.15 18.55
CA LEU A 7 6.64 -4.05 19.01
C LEU A 7 5.33 -4.63 19.53
N ASN A 8 5.14 -4.52 20.85
CA ASN A 8 4.02 -5.13 21.55
C ASN A 8 2.91 -4.12 21.87
N TYR A 9 1.66 -4.61 21.90
CA TYR A 9 0.46 -3.86 22.29
C TYR A 9 0.17 -2.60 21.45
N LEU A 10 0.53 -2.63 20.16
CA LEU A 10 0.24 -1.53 19.25
C LEU A 10 -1.27 -1.39 19.06
N ARG A 11 -1.82 -0.19 19.29
CA ARG A 11 -3.27 0.10 19.17
C ARG A 11 -3.72 0.28 17.72
N LEU A 12 -3.40 -0.68 16.87
CA LEU A 12 -3.82 -0.77 15.47
C LEU A 12 -4.38 -2.16 15.19
N ALA A 13 -5.31 -2.23 14.24
CA ALA A 13 -5.87 -3.51 13.84
C ALA A 13 -4.82 -4.31 13.03
N PRO A 14 -4.59 -5.60 13.33
CA PRO A 14 -3.58 -6.42 12.65
C PRO A 14 -3.70 -6.38 11.12
N ARG A 15 -4.94 -6.43 10.58
CA ARG A 15 -5.20 -6.34 9.14
C ARG A 15 -4.60 -5.09 8.49
N LYS A 16 -4.62 -3.93 9.17
CA LYS A 16 -4.08 -2.68 8.62
C LYS A 16 -2.55 -2.69 8.58
N VAL A 17 -1.92 -3.37 9.54
CA VAL A 17 -0.47 -3.50 9.63
C VAL A 17 0.04 -4.56 8.65
N ARG A 18 -0.68 -5.68 8.49
CA ARG A 18 -0.35 -6.76 7.53
C ARG A 18 -0.19 -6.25 6.10
N LEU A 19 -1.08 -5.35 5.64
CA LEU A 19 -0.97 -4.71 4.33
C LEU A 19 0.40 -4.05 4.08
N ILE A 20 1.02 -3.50 5.13
CA ILE A 20 2.33 -2.86 5.03
C ILE A 20 3.43 -3.90 5.18
N ALA A 21 3.30 -4.83 6.12
CA ALA A 21 4.23 -5.92 6.31
C ALA A 21 4.45 -6.73 5.03
N ASP A 22 3.37 -7.03 4.30
CA ASP A 22 3.42 -7.75 3.03
C ASP A 22 4.13 -6.94 1.93
N ALA A 23 4.05 -5.60 1.97
CA ALA A 23 4.70 -4.72 1.01
C ALA A 23 6.23 -4.61 1.21
N ILE A 24 6.74 -4.93 2.40
CA ILE A 24 8.18 -4.83 2.74
C ILE A 24 8.87 -6.18 2.96
N ARG A 25 8.10 -7.28 3.01
CA ARG A 25 8.65 -8.64 3.18
C ARG A 25 9.62 -8.96 2.03
N GLY A 26 10.80 -9.50 2.37
CA GLY A 26 11.82 -9.90 1.39
C GLY A 26 12.60 -8.74 0.76
N LYS A 27 12.34 -7.47 1.13
CA LYS A 27 13.12 -6.33 0.65
C LYS A 27 14.39 -6.15 1.48
N ARG A 28 15.38 -5.49 0.86
CA ARG A 28 16.53 -4.94 1.58
C ARG A 28 16.07 -3.78 2.47
N VAL A 29 16.78 -3.57 3.58
CA VAL A 29 16.43 -2.51 4.55
C VAL A 29 16.30 -1.12 3.89
N PRO A 30 17.23 -0.64 3.04
CA PRO A 30 17.11 0.69 2.44
C PRO A 30 15.87 0.83 1.54
N ASP A 31 15.53 -0.21 0.78
CA ASP A 31 14.35 -0.20 -0.10
C ASP A 31 13.05 -0.26 0.70
N ALA A 32 13.05 -0.99 1.82
CA ALA A 32 11.94 -1.04 2.75
C ALA A 32 11.72 0.33 3.42
N GLU A 33 12.78 1.00 3.87
CA GLU A 33 12.68 2.35 4.45
C GLU A 33 12.10 3.36 3.48
N ARG A 34 12.59 3.37 2.23
CA ARG A 34 12.04 4.23 1.16
C ARG A 34 10.56 3.91 0.91
N THR A 35 10.22 2.62 0.80
CA THR A 35 8.82 2.19 0.62
C THR A 35 7.94 2.72 1.76
N LEU A 36 8.38 2.59 3.01
CA LEU A 36 7.63 3.02 4.19
C LEU A 36 7.48 4.54 4.29
N GLN A 37 8.46 5.31 3.82
CA GLN A 37 8.42 6.78 3.84
C GLN A 37 7.32 7.36 2.96
N PHE A 38 7.10 6.78 1.78
CA PHE A 38 6.08 7.26 0.83
C PHE A 38 4.71 6.59 1.00
N LEU A 39 4.60 5.60 1.89
CA LEU A 39 3.36 4.87 2.10
C LEU A 39 2.38 5.70 2.94
N GLY A 40 1.31 6.22 2.31
CA GLY A 40 0.29 7.08 2.94
C GLY A 40 -0.64 6.40 3.96
N ARG A 41 -0.17 5.38 4.71
CA ARG A 41 -0.95 4.66 5.71
C ARG A 41 -0.41 4.93 7.11
N ARG A 42 -1.30 5.16 8.08
CA ARG A 42 -0.94 5.38 9.50
C ARG A 42 -0.06 4.29 10.11
N ALA A 43 -0.21 3.04 9.66
CA ALA A 43 0.58 1.92 10.17
C ALA A 43 2.04 1.94 9.67
N ALA A 44 2.42 2.79 8.71
CA ALA A 44 3.79 2.88 8.21
C ALA A 44 4.74 3.47 9.27
N LEU A 45 4.28 4.49 10.01
CA LEU A 45 5.06 5.16 11.06
C LEU A 45 5.57 4.20 12.15
N PRO A 46 4.73 3.38 12.81
CA PRO A 46 5.22 2.43 13.82
C PRO A 46 6.13 1.35 13.22
N VAL A 47 5.86 0.89 12.01
CA VAL A 47 6.71 -0.12 11.33
C VAL A 47 8.07 0.46 10.96
N ALA A 48 8.14 1.70 10.47
CA ALA A 48 9.39 2.39 10.18
C ALA A 48 10.25 2.60 11.43
N LYS A 49 9.62 2.97 12.56
CA LYS A 49 10.33 3.06 13.85
C LYS A 49 10.89 1.70 14.29
N LEU A 50 10.10 0.64 14.15
CA LEU A 50 10.54 -0.72 14.48
C LEU A 50 11.70 -1.18 13.59
N LEU A 51 11.64 -0.92 12.29
CA LEU A 51 12.72 -1.25 11.36
C LEU A 51 14.02 -0.52 11.72
N ARG A 52 13.96 0.77 12.02
CA ARG A 52 15.12 1.56 12.49
C ARG A 52 15.71 1.01 13.78
N SER A 53 14.85 0.57 14.71
CA SER A 53 15.30 -0.09 15.95
C SER A 53 16.00 -1.42 15.66
N ALA A 54 15.48 -2.22 14.72
CA ALA A 54 16.14 -3.47 14.31
C ALA A 54 17.53 -3.23 13.70
N VAL A 55 17.68 -2.18 12.89
CA VAL A 55 18.99 -1.76 12.34
C VAL A 55 19.94 -1.30 13.44
N ALA A 56 19.44 -0.54 14.43
CA ALA A 56 20.24 -0.14 15.59
C ALA A 56 20.72 -1.35 16.39
N ASN A 57 19.87 -2.36 16.59
CA ASN A 57 20.24 -3.61 17.25
C ASN A 57 21.30 -4.38 16.45
N ALA A 58 21.19 -4.41 15.12
CA ALA A 58 22.18 -5.03 14.24
C ALA A 58 23.55 -4.33 14.35
N ARG A 59 23.56 -3.00 14.41
CA ARG A 59 24.79 -2.21 14.58
C ARG A 59 25.45 -2.43 15.93
N HIS A 60 24.66 -2.33 17.01
CA HIS A 60 25.21 -2.37 18.37
C HIS A 60 25.64 -3.78 18.79
N ASN A 61 24.78 -4.78 18.59
CA ASN A 61 25.04 -6.12 19.13
C ASN A 61 25.85 -7.01 18.19
N PHE A 62 25.77 -6.76 16.88
CA PHE A 62 26.38 -7.62 15.87
C PHE A 62 27.44 -6.89 15.02
N GLN A 63 27.72 -5.62 15.33
CA GLN A 63 28.76 -4.80 14.67
C GLN A 63 28.57 -4.70 13.14
N ILE A 64 27.33 -4.86 12.67
CA ILE A 64 26.99 -4.73 11.25
C ILE A 64 26.79 -3.25 10.95
N SER A 65 27.82 -2.59 10.40
CA SER A 65 27.78 -1.15 10.11
C SER A 65 26.88 -0.80 8.93
N ASP A 66 26.90 -1.62 7.88
CA ASP A 66 26.21 -1.32 6.62
C ASP A 66 24.78 -1.92 6.58
N PRO A 67 23.73 -1.07 6.61
CA PRO A 67 22.34 -1.52 6.52
C PRO A 67 21.98 -2.12 5.15
N ALA A 68 22.76 -1.88 4.09
CA ALA A 68 22.47 -2.43 2.76
C ALA A 68 22.66 -3.96 2.69
N THR A 69 23.45 -4.52 3.60
CA THR A 69 23.68 -5.97 3.74
C THR A 69 22.52 -6.71 4.41
N LEU A 70 21.62 -5.97 5.08
CA LEU A 70 20.51 -6.52 5.82
C LEU A 70 19.28 -6.70 4.93
N THR A 71 18.69 -7.89 5.03
CA THR A 71 17.45 -8.27 4.34
C THR A 71 16.38 -8.62 5.35
N ILE A 72 15.14 -8.24 5.06
CA ILE A 72 13.99 -8.60 5.89
C ILE A 72 13.56 -10.01 5.50
N THR A 73 13.97 -11.00 6.31
CA THR A 73 13.61 -12.41 6.09
C THR A 73 12.15 -12.68 6.45
N GLU A 74 11.73 -12.19 7.62
CA GLU A 74 10.39 -12.46 8.14
C GLU A 74 9.79 -11.24 8.83
N ILE A 75 8.49 -11.02 8.61
CA ILE A 75 7.69 -10.06 9.36
C ILE A 75 6.37 -10.73 9.73
N ARG A 76 6.15 -10.88 11.03
CA ARG A 76 4.90 -11.39 11.60
C ARG A 76 4.10 -10.27 12.25
N VAL A 77 2.79 -10.35 12.09
CA VAL A 77 1.84 -9.43 12.69
C VAL A 77 0.72 -10.24 13.32
N ASP A 78 0.82 -10.38 14.63
CA ASP A 78 -0.10 -11.17 15.43
C ASP A 78 -1.15 -10.29 16.10
N GLN A 79 -2.26 -10.93 16.44
CA GLN A 79 -3.35 -10.25 17.12
C GLN A 79 -3.07 -10.21 18.62
N GLY A 80 -3.07 -9.00 19.19
CA GLY A 80 -2.94 -8.80 20.63
C GLY A 80 -4.29 -8.79 21.36
N PRO A 81 -4.28 -8.49 22.67
CA PRO A 81 -5.51 -8.40 23.45
C PRO A 81 -6.47 -7.35 22.88
N MET A 82 -7.75 -7.70 22.83
CA MET A 82 -8.79 -6.79 22.35
C MET A 82 -9.55 -6.18 23.50
N LEU A 83 -9.70 -4.87 23.50
CA LEU A 83 -10.62 -4.20 24.42
C LEU A 83 -12.05 -4.28 23.88
N LYS A 84 -12.97 -4.72 24.73
CA LYS A 84 -14.41 -4.76 24.45
C LYS A 84 -15.04 -3.45 24.93
N ARG A 85 -15.82 -2.79 24.08
CA ARG A 85 -16.63 -1.60 24.40
C ARG A 85 -18.05 -1.82 23.91
N ILE A 86 -19.01 -1.16 24.54
CA ILE A 86 -20.42 -1.22 24.16
C ILE A 86 -20.77 0.05 23.39
N GLN A 87 -21.60 -0.08 22.37
CA GLN A 87 -22.21 1.02 21.65
C GLN A 87 -23.73 0.89 21.74
N PRO A 88 -24.44 1.89 22.31
CA PRO A 88 -25.90 1.89 22.34
C PRO A 88 -26.47 2.00 20.93
N ARG A 89 -27.59 1.32 20.69
CA ARG A 89 -28.32 1.30 19.41
C ARG A 89 -29.83 1.41 19.66
N ALA A 90 -30.58 1.65 18.58
CA ALA A 90 -32.03 1.77 18.62
C ALA A 90 -32.72 0.55 19.26
N MET A 91 -33.91 0.78 19.82
CA MET A 91 -34.75 -0.24 20.46
C MET A 91 -34.06 -0.94 21.66
N GLY A 92 -33.32 -0.20 22.48
CA GLY A 92 -32.65 -0.76 23.67
C GLY A 92 -31.52 -1.75 23.38
N ARG A 93 -31.07 -1.85 22.12
CA ARG A 93 -30.03 -2.81 21.70
C ARG A 93 -28.63 -2.30 22.02
N ALA A 94 -27.70 -3.22 22.30
CA ALA A 94 -26.30 -2.91 22.58
C ALA A 94 -25.37 -3.71 21.66
N PHE A 95 -24.55 -3.02 20.86
CA PHE A 95 -23.56 -3.67 19.99
C PHE A 95 -22.16 -3.60 20.59
N ARG A 96 -21.31 -4.57 20.27
CA ARG A 96 -19.95 -4.66 20.80
C ARG A 96 -18.93 -4.08 19.81
N ILE A 97 -18.22 -3.03 20.21
CA ILE A 97 -17.04 -2.54 19.51
C ILE A 97 -15.81 -3.28 20.04
N ARG A 98 -14.98 -3.82 19.14
CA ARG A 98 -13.69 -4.45 19.46
C ARG A 98 -12.54 -3.52 19.09
N LYS A 99 -11.84 -2.96 20.08
CA LYS A 99 -10.61 -2.19 19.84
C LYS A 99 -9.44 -3.17 19.88
N LYS A 100 -9.05 -3.64 18.69
CA LYS A 100 -7.97 -4.62 18.50
C LYS A 100 -6.60 -3.97 18.72
N THR A 101 -5.68 -4.74 19.27
CA THR A 101 -4.24 -4.43 19.27
C THR A 101 -3.48 -5.44 18.42
N SER A 102 -2.23 -5.14 18.11
CA SER A 102 -1.34 -6.00 17.35
C SER A 102 0.05 -6.09 17.98
N HIS A 103 0.68 -7.24 17.83
CA HIS A 103 2.09 -7.46 18.09
C HIS A 103 2.81 -7.60 16.75
N ILE A 104 3.95 -6.94 16.59
CA ILE A 104 4.75 -6.99 15.35
C ILE A 104 6.11 -7.58 15.70
N ARG A 105 6.56 -8.54 14.91
CA ARG A 105 7.92 -9.09 14.98
C ARG A 105 8.58 -8.96 13.62
N ILE A 106 9.78 -8.38 13.59
CA ILE A 106 10.63 -8.29 12.40
C ILE A 106 11.88 -9.11 12.66
N VAL A 107 12.25 -9.91 11.66
CA VAL A 107 13.51 -10.68 11.63
C VAL A 107 14.32 -10.21 10.45
N LEU A 108 15.53 -9.70 10.73
CA LEU A 108 16.52 -9.33 9.74
C LEU A 108 17.60 -10.42 9.68
N GLU A 109 18.17 -10.58 8.49
CA GLU A 109 19.32 -11.45 8.25
C GLU A 109 20.35 -10.72 7.42
N ALA A 110 21.62 -10.91 7.78
CA ALA A 110 22.76 -10.47 7.00
C ALA A 110 22.92 -11.40 5.79
N SER A 111 22.77 -10.87 4.58
CA SER A 111 22.96 -11.67 3.37
C SER A 111 24.46 -11.86 3.10
N LYS A 112 24.92 -13.11 3.00
CA LYS A 112 26.28 -13.45 2.56
C LYS A 112 26.32 -13.40 1.02
N ALA A 113 26.67 -12.22 0.48
CA ALA A 113 26.91 -11.95 -0.95
C ALA A 113 25.70 -11.93 -1.91
N PRO A 114 25.76 -11.13 -3.00
CA PRO A 114 24.60 -10.72 -3.77
C PRO A 114 24.29 -11.69 -4.92
N ALA A 115 23.04 -12.12 -5.04
CA ALA A 115 22.54 -12.61 -6.32
C ALA A 115 22.50 -11.44 -7.31
N ARG A 116 23.38 -11.53 -8.31
CA ARG A 116 23.46 -10.67 -9.50
C ARG A 116 22.06 -10.35 -10.04
N ARG A 117 21.66 -9.09 -10.02
CA ARG A 117 20.73 -8.55 -11.02
C ARG A 117 21.55 -7.77 -12.03
N ALA A 118 22.13 -8.53 -12.96
CA ALA A 118 22.61 -7.98 -14.21
C ALA A 118 21.41 -7.43 -15.00
N LYS A 119 21.56 -6.19 -15.49
CA LYS A 119 20.92 -5.58 -16.67
C LYS A 119 19.47 -5.98 -16.97
N ALA A 120 18.53 -5.10 -16.63
CA ALA A 120 17.26 -5.02 -17.35
C ALA A 120 16.79 -3.57 -17.40
N LYS A 121 16.82 -3.02 -18.63
CA LYS A 121 16.37 -1.69 -19.13
C LYS A 121 17.51 -0.74 -19.54
N SER A 122 18.17 -1.08 -20.65
CA SER A 122 18.90 -0.14 -21.52
C SER A 122 18.31 -0.06 -22.93
N ASP A 123 17.09 -0.55 -23.17
CA ASP A 123 16.54 -0.64 -24.53
C ASP A 123 15.26 0.19 -24.65
N ILE A 124 15.39 1.52 -24.51
CA ILE A 124 14.45 2.49 -25.09
C ILE A 124 15.29 3.66 -25.60
N ALA A 125 15.97 3.45 -26.72
CA ALA A 125 16.43 4.50 -27.61
C ALA A 125 16.69 3.88 -28.98
N VAL A 126 16.33 4.61 -30.03
CA VAL A 126 16.49 4.33 -31.46
C VAL A 126 15.39 3.46 -32.10
N VAL A 127 14.28 4.10 -32.48
CA VAL A 127 13.85 4.17 -33.89
C VAL A 127 13.20 5.54 -34.12
N THR A 128 13.93 6.43 -34.78
CA THR A 128 13.42 7.64 -35.43
C THR A 128 13.44 7.38 -36.94
N GLU A 129 12.26 7.49 -37.56
CA GLU A 129 11.98 7.96 -38.93
C GLU A 129 12.72 7.32 -40.11
N ALA A 130 12.02 6.43 -40.84
CA ALA A 130 11.91 6.43 -42.31
C ALA A 130 10.88 5.36 -42.72
N ASP A 131 9.74 5.81 -43.26
CA ASP A 131 9.11 5.28 -44.48
C ASP A 131 7.64 5.68 -44.54
N SER A 132 7.41 6.79 -45.23
CA SER A 132 6.11 7.22 -45.71
C SER A 132 5.98 6.87 -47.19
N ARG A 133 4.79 6.32 -47.55
CA ARG A 133 4.19 6.17 -48.91
C ARG A 133 4.72 4.94 -49.67
N ALA A 134 3.92 4.07 -50.28
CA ALA A 134 2.49 3.95 -50.60
C ALA A 134 2.18 2.42 -50.64
N ASP A 135 0.96 1.93 -50.41
CA ASP A 135 -0.03 1.76 -51.48
C ASP A 135 -1.42 1.42 -50.92
N ALA A 136 -2.42 1.79 -51.71
CA ALA A 136 -3.83 1.80 -51.37
C ALA A 136 -4.54 0.43 -51.55
N ALA A 137 -5.67 0.33 -50.85
CA ALA A 137 -6.87 -0.44 -51.18
C ALA A 137 -6.86 -1.98 -51.00
N ALA A 138 -7.50 -2.44 -49.91
CA ALA A 138 -8.46 -3.55 -49.96
C ALA A 138 -9.34 -3.61 -48.69
N GLY A 139 -10.65 -3.40 -48.87
CA GLY A 139 -11.69 -4.26 -48.29
C GLY A 139 -12.00 -4.16 -46.79
N SER A 140 -13.04 -3.38 -46.49
CA SER A 140 -13.84 -3.46 -45.27
C SER A 140 -14.37 -4.88 -44.99
N ARG A 141 -14.13 -5.40 -43.77
CA ARG A 141 -15.04 -6.34 -43.09
C ARG A 141 -15.05 -6.01 -41.60
N GLY A 142 -16.21 -5.54 -41.14
CA GLY A 142 -16.41 -4.98 -39.81
C GLY A 142 -16.19 -5.96 -38.67
N ARG A 143 -15.92 -5.36 -37.50
CA ARG A 143 -16.26 -5.93 -36.19
C ARG A 143 -16.52 -4.79 -35.20
N ASP A 144 -17.81 -4.65 -34.92
CA ASP A 144 -18.40 -4.35 -33.62
C ASP A 144 -18.00 -3.04 -32.94
N GLU A 145 -18.77 -2.01 -33.27
CA GLU A 145 -19.02 -0.89 -32.39
C GLU A 145 -19.50 -1.42 -31.03
N ARG A 146 -18.68 -1.24 -29.99
CA ARG A 146 -19.15 -1.39 -28.61
C ARG A 146 -20.16 -0.27 -28.36
N PRO A 147 -21.39 -0.53 -27.91
CA PRO A 147 -22.30 0.54 -27.58
C PRO A 147 -21.70 1.38 -26.45
N GLY A 148 -21.50 2.67 -26.75
CA GLY A 148 -21.03 3.65 -25.78
C GLY A 148 -21.95 3.69 -24.58
N THR A 149 -21.37 3.67 -23.38
CA THR A 149 -22.07 4.02 -22.15
C THR A 149 -22.78 5.35 -22.37
N PRO A 150 -24.10 5.49 -22.15
CA PRO A 150 -24.75 6.78 -22.34
C PRO A 150 -24.16 7.78 -21.34
N SER A 151 -23.48 8.79 -21.87
CA SER A 151 -23.07 9.96 -21.11
C SER A 151 -24.33 10.68 -20.63
N ARG A 152 -24.46 10.81 -19.30
CA ARG A 152 -25.58 11.50 -18.67
C ARG A 152 -25.61 12.95 -19.18
N PRO A 153 -26.72 13.47 -19.72
CA PRO A 153 -26.78 14.86 -20.13
C PRO A 153 -26.66 15.75 -18.89
N THR A 154 -25.60 16.54 -18.83
CA THR A 154 -25.38 17.60 -17.84
C THR A 154 -26.30 18.78 -18.19
N SER A 155 -27.60 18.65 -17.94
CA SER A 155 -28.46 19.83 -17.85
C SER A 155 -28.11 20.58 -16.56
N ARG A 156 -27.11 21.46 -16.64
CA ARG A 156 -26.90 22.52 -15.66
C ARG A 156 -28.12 23.44 -15.70
N GLN A 157 -29.15 23.13 -14.91
CA GLN A 157 -30.12 24.15 -14.55
C GLN A 157 -29.44 25.12 -13.58
N PRO A 158 -29.54 26.44 -13.79
CA PRO A 158 -29.05 27.40 -12.82
C PRO A 158 -29.86 27.25 -11.52
N PHE A 159 -29.15 27.30 -10.39
CA PHE A 159 -29.60 27.10 -9.01
C PHE A 159 -30.56 28.22 -8.50
N THR A 160 -31.29 28.88 -9.38
CA THR A 160 -32.16 30.01 -9.04
C THR A 160 -33.58 29.75 -9.54
N ARG A 161 -34.35 28.98 -8.75
CA ARG A 161 -35.81 29.11 -8.53
C ARG A 161 -36.38 27.91 -7.78
N ARG A 162 -36.02 27.79 -6.50
CA ARG A 162 -36.88 27.14 -5.49
C ARG A 162 -36.89 27.98 -4.23
N ILE A 163 -37.34 29.22 -4.39
CA ILE A 163 -37.66 30.14 -3.32
C ILE A 163 -39.13 30.54 -3.58
N PHE A 164 -40.00 30.11 -2.68
CA PHE A 164 -41.44 30.40 -2.56
C PHE A 164 -42.39 29.96 -3.70
N ARG A 165 -43.09 28.84 -3.46
CA ARG A 165 -44.54 28.76 -3.66
C ARG A 165 -45.17 27.96 -2.51
N ARG A 166 -45.51 28.65 -1.41
CA ARG A 166 -46.66 28.25 -0.61
C ARG A 166 -47.88 28.52 -1.50
N LYS A 167 -48.54 27.46 -1.96
CA LYS A 167 -49.91 27.58 -2.43
C LYS A 167 -50.79 27.35 -1.21
N ALA A 168 -51.59 28.36 -0.89
CA ALA A 168 -52.83 28.17 -0.17
C ALA A 168 -53.69 27.14 -0.90
N ILE A 169 -54.22 26.16 -0.18
CA ILE A 169 -55.63 25.92 0.17
C ILE A 169 -55.60 25.01 1.40
#